data_AF-V7EIV2-F1
#
_entry.id   AF-V7EIV2-F1
#
_cell.length_a   1.000
_cell.length_b   1.000
_cell.length_c   1.000
_cell.angle_alpha   90.00
_cell.angle_beta   90.00
_cell.angle_gamma   90.00
#
_symmetry.space_group_name_H-M   'P 1'
#
loop_
_entity.id
_entity.type
_entity.pdbx_description
1 polymer ?
#
loop_
_entity_poly.entity_id
_entity_poly.type
_entity_poly.pdbx_seq_one_letter_code
_entity_poly.pdbx_strand_id
1 'polypeptide(L)'
;MVREYRILDLDLMGDPFTQIPLEQFTSGAAIDGLAEVIRNLPSPVAAWRWLKAPNPRLNGELPINLMRGGRRADLVVALEDDFGIVFD
;
A
#
# COMPACT_ATOMS: atom_id res chain seq x y z
N MET A 1 -4.09 24.74 -12.23
CA MET A 1 -5.16 23.76 -11.92
C MET A 1 -4.54 22.71 -11.01
N VAL A 2 -4.57 22.95 -9.69
CA VAL A 2 -4.01 22.01 -8.71
C VAL A 2 -5.14 21.05 -8.34
N ARG A 3 -5.00 19.78 -8.68
CA ARG A 3 -5.94 18.75 -8.23
C ARG A 3 -5.74 18.59 -6.73
N GLU A 4 -6.75 18.97 -5.98
CA GLU A 4 -6.86 18.70 -4.56
C GLU A 4 -7.02 17.18 -4.40
N TYR A 5 -5.91 16.48 -4.12
CA TYR A 5 -5.95 15.09 -3.69
C TYR A 5 -6.51 15.10 -2.27
N ARG A 6 -7.84 15.04 -2.17
CA ARG A 6 -8.52 14.80 -0.90
C ARG A 6 -7.97 13.47 -0.39
N ILE A 7 -7.12 13.55 0.64
CA ILE A 7 -6.59 12.41 1.38
C ILE A 7 -7.78 11.51 1.60
N LEU A 8 -7.75 10.36 0.92
CA LEU A 8 -8.80 9.37 0.71
C LEU A 8 -10.04 9.55 1.61
N ASP A 9 -11.23 9.49 1.02
CA ASP A 9 -12.50 9.11 1.66
C ASP A 9 -12.36 7.71 2.33
N LEU A 10 -11.45 7.60 3.30
CA LEU A 10 -11.46 6.64 4.36
C LEU A 10 -12.38 7.28 5.38
N ASP A 11 -13.52 6.65 5.61
CA ASP A 11 -14.40 6.99 6.72
C ASP A 11 -13.65 6.71 8.04
N LEU A 12 -12.73 7.61 8.40
CA LEU A 12 -11.94 7.63 9.62
C LEU A 12 -12.73 8.28 10.77
N MET A 13 -14.02 8.56 10.58
CA MET A 13 -14.88 9.15 11.59
C MET A 13 -15.34 8.08 12.58
N GLY A 14 -14.50 7.81 13.58
CA GLY A 14 -14.95 7.08 14.77
C GLY A 14 -13.88 6.64 15.77
N ASP A 15 -12.61 6.54 15.38
CA ASP A 15 -11.58 5.89 16.21
C ASP A 15 -10.36 6.81 16.47
N PRO A 16 -9.94 7.07 17.73
CA PRO A 16 -8.89 8.02 18.11
C PRO A 16 -7.43 7.70 17.66
N PHE A 17 -7.22 6.85 16.66
CA PHE A 17 -5.88 6.51 16.14
C PHE A 17 -5.65 7.01 14.71
N THR A 18 -5.80 8.32 14.50
CA THR A 18 -5.55 9.02 13.23
C THR A 18 -4.04 9.11 12.89
N GLN A 19 -3.33 7.99 12.92
CA GLN A 19 -1.95 7.91 12.43
C GLN A 19 -1.96 7.41 10.99
N ILE A 20 -1.83 8.37 10.08
CA ILE A 20 -1.55 8.13 8.67
C ILE A 20 -0.06 7.74 8.58
N PRO A 21 0.30 6.49 8.19
CA PRO A 21 1.71 6.09 8.14
C PRO A 21 2.46 6.97 7.13
N LEU A 22 3.46 7.73 7.58
CA LEU A 22 4.27 8.59 6.71
C LEU A 22 4.94 7.79 5.58
N GLU A 23 5.13 6.50 5.82
CA GLU A 23 5.72 5.59 4.85
C GLU A 23 4.94 5.52 3.53
N GLN A 24 3.67 5.93 3.51
CA GLN A 24 2.83 5.99 2.31
C GLN A 24 3.21 7.11 1.34
N PHE A 25 4.11 8.01 1.72
CA PHE A 25 4.52 9.16 0.91
C PHE A 25 5.98 9.06 0.45
N THR A 26 6.23 9.57 -0.76
CA THR A 26 7.56 9.82 -1.33
C THR A 26 7.62 11.23 -1.88
N SER A 27 8.64 12.01 -1.51
CA SER A 27 8.87 13.37 -2.04
C SER A 27 7.62 14.27 -2.05
N GLY A 28 6.77 14.14 -1.03
CA GLY A 28 5.54 14.93 -0.86
C GLY A 28 4.29 14.41 -1.58
N ALA A 29 4.34 13.24 -2.24
CA ALA A 29 3.19 12.61 -2.88
C ALA A 29 2.95 11.20 -2.35
N ALA A 30 1.70 10.71 -2.43
CA ALA A 30 1.41 9.31 -2.11
C ALA A 30 2.13 8.37 -3.08
N ILE A 31 2.57 7.22 -2.60
CA ILE A 31 3.18 6.17 -3.41
C ILE A 31 2.16 5.71 -4.46
N ASP A 32 2.60 5.62 -5.71
CA ASP A 32 1.76 5.20 -6.81
C ASP A 32 1.26 3.76 -6.62
N GLY A 33 -0.01 3.51 -6.94
CA GLY A 33 -0.68 2.21 -6.73
C GLY A 33 -0.96 1.81 -5.28
N LEU A 34 -0.48 2.54 -4.26
CA LEU A 34 -0.63 2.13 -2.85
C LEU A 34 -2.08 2.05 -2.40
N ALA A 35 -2.90 3.02 -2.81
CA ALA A 35 -4.31 3.02 -2.46
C ALA A 35 -5.06 1.83 -3.09
N GLU A 36 -4.62 1.36 -4.26
CA GLU A 36 -5.17 0.18 -4.93
C GLU A 36 -4.81 -1.10 -4.18
N VAL A 37 -3.57 -1.25 -3.75
CA VAL A 37 -3.11 -2.37 -2.91
C VAL A 37 -3.88 -2.42 -1.59
N ILE A 38 -4.00 -1.29 -0.89
CA ILE A 38 -4.72 -1.23 0.40
C ILE A 38 -6.20 -1.61 0.24
N ARG A 39 -6.85 -1.19 -0.85
CA ARG A 39 -8.27 -1.46 -1.11
C ARG A 39 -8.56 -2.92 -1.46
N ASN A 40 -7.61 -3.62 -2.09
CA ASN A 40 -7.80 -5.02 -2.48
C ASN A 40 -7.47 -6.01 -1.36
N LEU A 41 -6.75 -5.58 -0.32
CA LEU A 41 -6.40 -6.43 0.82
C LEU A 41 -7.51 -6.50 1.87
N PRO A 42 -7.60 -7.59 2.67
CA PRO A 42 -8.77 -7.86 3.53
C PRO A 42 -9.10 -6.76 4.56
N SER A 43 -8.11 -5.97 4.97
CA SER A 43 -8.32 -4.79 5.81
C SER A 43 -7.11 -3.84 5.71
N PRO A 44 -7.26 -2.56 6.06
CA PRO A 44 -6.12 -1.63 6.13
C PRO A 44 -5.00 -2.13 7.06
N VAL A 45 -5.35 -2.74 8.19
CA VAL A 45 -4.37 -3.30 9.13
C VAL A 45 -3.60 -4.47 8.51
N ALA A 46 -4.29 -5.38 7.81
CA ALA A 46 -3.65 -6.49 7.11
C ALA A 46 -2.73 -5.97 5.99
N ALA A 47 -3.19 -4.98 5.23
CA ALA A 47 -2.39 -4.33 4.19
C ALA A 47 -1.10 -3.74 4.74
N TRP A 48 -1.19 -2.95 5.80
CA TRP A 48 -0.02 -2.33 6.43
C TRP A 48 0.93 -3.35 7.03
N ARG A 49 0.41 -4.44 7.61
CA ARG A 49 1.25 -5.53 8.12
C ARG A 49 2.03 -6.21 7.00
N TRP A 50 1.38 -6.50 5.87
CA TRP A 50 2.03 -7.11 4.72
C TRP A 50 3.07 -6.17 4.10
N LEU A 51 2.70 -4.89 3.88
CA LEU A 51 3.59 -3.87 3.31
C LEU A 51 4.88 -3.64 4.11
N LYS A 52 4.84 -3.84 5.44
CA LYS A 52 5.95 -3.60 6.38
C LYS A 52 6.67 -4.88 6.83
N ALA A 53 6.27 -6.04 6.34
CA ALA A 53 6.93 -7.30 6.65
C ALA A 53 7.89 -7.70 5.51
N PRO A 54 9.08 -8.25 5.84
CA PRO A 54 9.90 -8.96 4.86
C PRO A 54 9.08 -10.03 4.15
N ASN A 55 9.01 -9.98 2.82
CA ASN A 55 8.28 -10.97 2.04
C ASN A 55 9.26 -11.96 1.39
N PRO A 56 9.21 -13.27 1.72
CA PRO A 56 10.10 -14.28 1.14
C PRO A 56 10.05 -14.37 -0.39
N ARG A 57 8.91 -14.06 -1.01
CA ARG A 57 8.74 -14.02 -2.47
C ARG A 57 9.41 -12.81 -3.12
N LEU A 58 9.60 -11.76 -2.34
CA LEU A 58 10.26 -10.53 -2.74
C LEU A 58 11.74 -10.53 -2.33
N ASN A 59 12.37 -11.71 -2.21
CA ASN A 59 13.74 -11.89 -1.72
C ASN A 59 13.97 -11.30 -0.31
N GLY A 60 12.94 -11.29 0.54
CA GLY A 60 12.98 -10.70 1.87
C GLY A 60 12.80 -9.18 1.89
N GLU A 61 12.56 -8.53 0.74
CA GLU A 61 12.26 -7.11 0.70
C GLU A 61 10.89 -6.79 1.30
N LEU A 62 10.77 -5.55 1.78
CA LEU A 62 9.49 -5.02 2.21
C LEU A 62 8.70 -4.58 0.97
N PRO A 63 7.45 -5.02 0.79
CA PRO A 63 6.64 -4.62 -0.36
C PRO A 63 6.56 -3.09 -0.53
N ILE A 64 6.48 -2.32 0.57
CA ILE A 64 6.44 -0.84 0.48
C ILE A 64 7.71 -0.23 -0.13
N ASN A 65 8.87 -0.85 0.04
CA ASN A 65 10.11 -0.37 -0.59
C ASN A 65 10.10 -0.60 -2.10
N LEU A 66 9.55 -1.74 -2.54
CA LEU A 66 9.38 -2.02 -3.97
C LEU A 66 8.39 -1.04 -4.61
N MET A 67 7.31 -0.68 -3.91
CA MET A 67 6.37 0.33 -4.40
C MET A 67 7.04 1.69 -4.58
N ARG A 68 7.85 2.13 -3.60
CA ARG A 68 8.63 3.37 -3.70
C ARG A 68 9.64 3.36 -4.84
N GLY A 69 10.21 2.19 -5.13
CA GLY A 69 11.14 1.99 -6.24
C GLY A 69 10.47 1.80 -7.60
N GLY A 70 9.14 1.85 -7.68
CA GLY A 70 8.40 1.64 -8.94
C GLY A 70 8.42 0.19 -9.45
N ARG A 71 8.79 -0.78 -8.60
CA ARG A 71 8.88 -2.21 -8.97
C ARG A 71 7.54 -2.92 -8.86
N ARG A 72 6.55 -2.45 -9.63
CA ARG A 72 5.15 -2.92 -9.54
C ARG A 72 4.96 -4.38 -9.96
N ALA A 73 5.72 -4.87 -10.94
CA ALA A 73 5.56 -6.24 -11.44
C ALA A 73 5.80 -7.30 -10.36
N ASP A 74 6.84 -7.12 -9.53
CA ASP A 74 7.18 -8.06 -8.45
C ASP A 74 6.08 -8.08 -7.37
N LEU A 75 5.44 -6.94 -7.13
CA LEU A 75 4.36 -6.80 -6.16
C LEU A 75 3.08 -7.51 -6.58
N VAL A 76 2.71 -7.45 -7.87
CA VAL A 76 1.50 -8.11 -8.38
C VAL A 76 1.61 -9.62 -8.21
N VAL A 77 2.76 -10.20 -8.58
CA VAL A 77 3.02 -11.64 -8.42
C VAL A 77 2.93 -12.04 -6.94
N ALA A 78 3.50 -11.25 -6.03
CA ALA A 78 3.42 -11.55 -4.60
C ALA A 78 2.00 -11.43 -4.03
N LEU A 79 1.18 -10.49 -4.52
CA LEU A 79 -0.21 -10.33 -4.08
C LEU A 79 -1.12 -11.45 -4.61
N GLU A 80 -0.86 -11.93 -5.82
CA GLU A 80 -1.54 -13.10 -6.37
C GLU A 80 -1.20 -14.35 -5.56
N ASP A 81 0.07 -14.59 -5.25
CA ASP A 81 0.50 -15.75 -4.46
C ASP A 81 -0.01 -15.70 -3.00
N ASP A 82 0.10 -14.54 -2.33
CA ASP A 82 -0.20 -14.42 -0.89
C ASP A 82 -1.71 -14.27 -0.61
N PHE A 83 -2.47 -13.71 -1.55
CA PHE A 83 -3.89 -13.36 -1.34
C PHE A 83 -4.83 -13.77 -2.47
N GLY A 84 -4.33 -14.31 -3.59
CA GLY A 84 -5.13 -14.63 -4.77
C GLY A 84 -5.65 -13.39 -5.51
N ILE A 85 -5.01 -12.23 -5.33
CA ILE A 85 -5.45 -10.96 -5.91
C ILE A 85 -4.68 -10.73 -7.23
N VAL A 86 -5.43 -10.66 -8.33
CA VAL A 86 -4.90 -10.30 -9.65
C VAL A 86 -5.16 -8.82 -9.90
N PHE A 87 -4.12 -8.09 -10.31
CA PHE A 87 -4.22 -6.69 -10.73
C PHE A 87 -4.15 -6.62 -12.25
N ASP A 88 -5.06 -5.87 -12.87
CA ASP A 88 -5.11 -5.63 -14.33
C ASP A 88 -4.09 -4.55 -14.79
#